data_AF-A0AAW2CEX9-F1
#
_entry.id   AF-A0AAW2CEX9-F1
#
_cell.length_a   1.000
_cell.length_b   1.000
_cell.length_c   1.000
_cell.angle_alpha   90.00
_cell.angle_beta   90.00
_cell.angle_gamma   90.00
#
_symmetry.space_group_name_H-M   'P 1'
#
loop_
_entity.id
_entity.type
_entity.pdbx_description
1 polymer ?
#
loop_
_entity_poly.entity_id
_entity_poly.type
_entity_poly.pdbx_seq_one_letter_code
_entity_poly.pdbx_strand_id
1 'polypeptide(L)'
;MVTSLLAHFSCSKLGCSCFDDPRTILELLKATYLGSPGNQDPNPVFDLYGTFVKDINRKVICKDTTKLGERTTEPLQACIITQIVAIGLMQPENVDVNIIIAETAKREKKMAMLNREAFDPTKGLNDIKVYMAYLEQYKKLCKDDEIGYYDSYKNGMKKTDMDVVRYKKSLTCFWEEMVDQAEEKTPDSRRLPSYTWC
;
A
#
# COMPACT_ATOMS: atom_id res chain seq x y z
N MET A 1 -11.87 16.42 -15.74
CA MET A 1 -10.78 15.44 -15.84
C MET A 1 -11.18 14.23 -15.03
N VAL A 2 -11.59 13.15 -15.69
CA VAL A 2 -11.82 11.86 -15.03
C VAL A 2 -10.50 11.12 -15.18
N THR A 3 -9.66 11.13 -14.14
CA THR A 3 -8.56 10.17 -14.05
C THR A 3 -9.21 8.81 -13.90
N SER A 4 -9.28 8.06 -15.00
CA SER A 4 -9.78 6.69 -14.97
C SER A 4 -8.83 5.88 -14.11
N LEU A 5 -9.25 5.57 -12.87
CA LEU A 5 -8.66 4.52 -12.06
C LEU A 5 -8.83 3.22 -12.86
N LEU A 6 -7.76 2.68 -13.42
CA LEU A 6 -7.78 1.37 -14.05
C LEU A 6 -7.72 0.31 -12.96
N ALA A 7 -8.88 0.01 -12.39
CA ALA A 7 -9.09 -1.16 -11.56
C ALA A 7 -8.90 -2.43 -12.42
N HIS A 8 -8.03 -3.34 -12.01
CA HIS A 8 -7.80 -4.60 -12.70
C HIS A 8 -8.58 -5.73 -12.02
N PHE A 9 -9.44 -6.38 -12.80
CA PHE A 9 -10.26 -7.50 -12.35
C PHE A 9 -9.70 -8.82 -12.88
N SER A 10 -9.33 -9.72 -11.98
CA SER A 10 -8.78 -11.04 -12.32
C SER A 10 -9.72 -12.15 -11.86
N CYS A 11 -9.90 -13.18 -12.68
CA CYS A 11 -10.76 -14.33 -12.36
C CYS A 11 -10.06 -15.66 -12.58
N SER A 12 -10.35 -16.61 -11.70
CA SER A 12 -9.95 -18.00 -11.81
C SER A 12 -11.14 -18.92 -11.51
N LYS A 13 -10.93 -20.24 -11.61
CA LYS A 13 -11.93 -21.23 -11.16
C LYS A 13 -12.23 -21.14 -9.67
N LEU A 14 -11.35 -20.57 -8.85
CA LEU A 14 -11.55 -20.43 -7.41
C LEU A 14 -12.42 -19.21 -7.09
N GLY A 15 -12.22 -18.09 -7.78
CA GLY A 15 -12.99 -16.86 -7.57
C GLY A 15 -12.46 -15.72 -8.41
N CYS A 16 -12.80 -14.49 -8.02
CA CYS A 16 -12.30 -13.28 -8.67
C CYS A 16 -11.85 -12.26 -7.63
N SER A 17 -10.94 -11.36 -8.03
CA SER A 17 -10.49 -10.24 -7.21
C SER A 17 -10.31 -8.98 -8.07
N CYS A 18 -10.34 -7.82 -7.42
CA CYS A 18 -10.09 -6.52 -8.02
C CYS A 18 -8.93 -5.84 -7.28
N PHE A 19 -8.01 -5.24 -8.04
CA PHE A 19 -6.89 -4.47 -7.51
C PHE A 19 -6.82 -3.12 -8.21
N ASP A 20 -6.56 -2.06 -7.45
CA ASP A 20 -6.46 -0.69 -7.98
C ASP A 20 -5.00 -0.21 -8.06
N ASP A 21 -4.11 -0.76 -7.21
CA ASP A 21 -2.69 -0.39 -7.16
C ASP A 21 -1.91 -0.93 -8.38
N PRO A 22 -1.41 -0.06 -9.28
CA PRO A 22 -0.73 -0.49 -10.50
C PRO A 22 0.51 -1.37 -10.27
N ARG A 23 1.21 -1.17 -9.15
CA ARG A 23 2.40 -1.96 -8.79
C ARG A 23 2.01 -3.38 -8.41
N THR A 24 0.99 -3.52 -7.57
CA THR A 24 0.39 -4.82 -7.21
C THR A 24 -0.13 -5.54 -8.44
N ILE A 25 -0.81 -4.84 -9.35
CA ILE A 25 -1.29 -5.42 -10.62
C ILE A 25 -0.10 -5.96 -11.44
N LEU A 26 0.96 -5.18 -11.60
CA LEU A 26 2.13 -5.61 -12.36
C LEU A 26 2.81 -6.84 -11.76
N GLU A 27 2.98 -6.88 -10.44
CA GLU A 27 3.57 -8.01 -9.71
C GLU A 27 2.71 -9.27 -9.85
N LEU A 28 1.40 -9.14 -9.69
CA LEU A 28 0.45 -10.24 -9.88
C LEU A 28 0.48 -10.80 -11.30
N LEU A 29 0.54 -9.93 -12.31
CA LEU A 29 0.65 -10.37 -13.71
C LEU A 29 1.95 -11.13 -13.97
N LYS A 30 3.08 -10.68 -13.42
CA LYS A 30 4.36 -11.40 -13.50
C LYS A 30 4.29 -12.77 -12.83
N ALA A 31 3.73 -12.84 -11.62
CA ALA A 31 3.58 -14.09 -10.88
C ALA A 31 2.65 -15.08 -11.62
N THR A 32 1.58 -14.58 -12.23
CA THR A 32 0.64 -15.39 -13.02
C THR A 32 1.31 -15.95 -14.28
N TYR A 33 2.14 -15.15 -14.95
CA TYR A 33 2.86 -15.57 -16.15
C TYR A 33 3.97 -16.60 -15.83
N LEU A 34 4.69 -16.44 -14.73
CA LEU A 34 5.73 -17.39 -14.30
C LEU A 34 5.17 -18.74 -13.82
N GLY A 35 3.96 -18.76 -13.26
CA GLY A 35 3.33 -19.97 -12.72
C GLY A 35 2.71 -20.91 -13.77
N SER A 36 2.69 -20.52 -15.05
CA SER A 36 2.05 -21.30 -16.11
C SER A 36 3.07 -22.16 -16.87
N PRO A 37 2.91 -23.51 -16.91
CA PRO A 37 3.83 -24.37 -17.63
C PRO A 37 3.58 -24.23 -19.14
N GLY A 38 4.45 -23.46 -19.80
CA GLY A 38 4.77 -23.55 -21.23
C GLY A 38 3.66 -23.14 -22.22
N ASN A 39 3.95 -22.08 -22.99
CA ASN A 39 3.42 -21.81 -24.34
C ASN A 39 2.07 -22.46 -24.68
N GLN A 40 0.97 -21.85 -24.23
CA GLN A 40 -0.27 -21.96 -24.96
C GLN A 40 -0.58 -20.61 -25.58
N ASP A 41 -0.85 -20.67 -26.87
CA ASP A 41 -1.33 -19.62 -27.77
C ASP A 41 -2.09 -18.50 -27.01
N PRO A 42 -1.79 -17.19 -27.19
CA PRO A 42 -2.50 -16.09 -26.52
C PRO A 42 -4.00 -16.00 -26.88
N ASN A 43 -4.42 -16.73 -27.93
CA ASN A 43 -5.71 -16.57 -28.59
C ASN A 43 -6.97 -17.20 -27.93
N PRO A 44 -6.94 -18.12 -26.93
CA PRO A 44 -8.18 -18.68 -26.36
C PRO A 44 -8.78 -17.81 -25.24
N VAL A 45 -8.11 -16.72 -24.83
CA VAL A 45 -8.53 -15.88 -23.68
C VAL A 45 -9.90 -15.22 -23.91
N PHE A 46 -10.26 -14.92 -25.16
CA PHE A 46 -11.54 -14.27 -25.48
C PHE A 46 -12.75 -15.21 -25.35
N ASP A 47 -12.63 -16.49 -25.73
CA ASP A 47 -13.73 -17.47 -25.60
C ASP A 47 -13.98 -17.88 -24.13
N LEU A 48 -12.96 -17.73 -23.28
CA LEU A 48 -13.05 -18.00 -21.84
C LEU A 48 -13.84 -16.92 -21.08
N TYR A 49 -13.83 -15.66 -21.55
CA TYR A 49 -14.51 -14.56 -20.85
C TYR A 49 -16.02 -14.80 -20.70
N GLY A 50 -16.68 -15.28 -21.76
CA GLY A 50 -18.11 -15.62 -21.73
C GLY A 50 -18.43 -16.75 -20.74
N THR A 51 -17.50 -17.66 -20.50
CA THR A 51 -17.63 -18.73 -19.50
C THR A 51 -17.44 -18.18 -18.09
N PHE A 52 -16.44 -17.32 -17.88
CA PHE A 52 -16.22 -16.66 -16.59
C PHE A 52 -17.41 -15.79 -16.16
N VAL A 53 -18.01 -15.01 -17.06
CA VAL A 53 -19.19 -14.20 -16.74
C VAL A 53 -20.36 -15.07 -16.27
N LYS A 54 -20.57 -16.23 -16.91
CA LYS A 54 -21.60 -17.20 -16.49
C LYS A 54 -21.30 -17.80 -15.12
N ASP A 55 -20.05 -18.16 -14.87
CA ASP A 55 -19.61 -18.72 -13.59
C ASP A 55 -19.68 -17.70 -12.45
N ILE A 56 -19.36 -16.43 -12.70
CA ILE A 56 -19.52 -15.33 -11.72
C ILE A 56 -20.99 -15.19 -11.33
N ASN A 57 -21.89 -15.18 -12.32
CA ASN A 57 -23.33 -15.06 -12.06
C ASN A 57 -23.84 -16.25 -11.21
N ARG A 58 -23.29 -17.45 -11.42
CA ARG A 58 -23.62 -18.64 -10.62
C ARG A 58 -23.05 -18.59 -9.19
N LYS A 59 -21.84 -18.04 -9.01
CA LYS A 59 -21.16 -17.95 -7.71
C LYS A 59 -21.68 -16.84 -6.81
N VAL A 60 -22.10 -15.69 -7.35
CA VAL A 60 -22.75 -14.62 -6.56
C VAL A 60 -24.02 -15.14 -5.87
N ILE A 61 -24.65 -16.17 -6.44
CA ILE A 61 -25.86 -16.83 -5.89
C ILE A 61 -25.50 -17.88 -4.82
N CYS A 62 -24.30 -18.47 -4.87
CA CYS A 62 -23.84 -19.49 -3.94
C CYS A 62 -22.81 -18.91 -2.96
N LYS A 63 -23.26 -18.63 -1.74
CA LYS A 63 -22.43 -18.15 -0.62
C LYS A 63 -21.17 -19.04 -0.47
N ASP A 64 -20.02 -18.50 -0.85
CA ASP A 64 -18.76 -19.25 -0.90
C ASP A 64 -18.32 -19.63 0.53
N THR A 65 -18.10 -20.92 0.77
CA THR A 65 -17.79 -21.51 2.09
C THR A 65 -16.31 -21.86 2.24
N THR A 66 -15.42 -21.19 1.52
CA THR A 66 -13.97 -21.41 1.63
C THR A 66 -13.51 -21.04 3.04
N LYS A 67 -13.30 -22.06 3.88
CA LYS A 67 -12.74 -21.92 5.23
C LYS A 67 -11.28 -21.52 5.11
N LEU A 68 -11.01 -20.22 5.17
CA LEU A 68 -9.67 -19.70 5.38
C LEU A 68 -9.21 -20.16 6.77
N GLY A 69 -8.10 -20.90 6.82
CA GLY A 69 -7.54 -21.38 8.09
C GLY A 69 -7.28 -20.22 9.03
N GLU A 70 -7.58 -20.43 10.31
CA GLU A 70 -7.37 -19.49 11.41
C GLU A 70 -5.87 -19.23 11.59
N ARG A 71 -5.32 -18.35 10.76
CA ARG A 71 -4.03 -17.73 11.00
C ARG A 71 -4.27 -16.42 11.75
N THR A 72 -3.40 -16.16 12.71
CA THR A 72 -3.24 -14.89 13.45
C THR A 72 -2.72 -13.77 12.52
N THR A 73 -3.37 -13.60 11.37
CA THR A 73 -3.00 -12.65 10.34
C THR A 73 -3.80 -11.38 10.54
N GLU A 74 -3.13 -10.23 10.42
CA GLU A 74 -3.80 -8.92 10.46
C GLU A 74 -4.97 -8.87 9.44
N PRO A 75 -6.13 -8.26 9.78
CA PRO A 75 -7.31 -8.23 8.90
C PRO A 75 -7.03 -7.79 7.46
N LEU A 76 -6.17 -6.78 7.25
CA LEU A 76 -5.80 -6.31 5.92
C LEU A 76 -5.03 -7.38 5.13
N GLN A 77 -4.04 -8.02 5.75
CA GLN A 77 -3.30 -9.10 5.12
C GLN A 77 -4.19 -10.31 4.84
N ALA A 78 -5.10 -10.66 5.75
CA ALA A 78 -6.06 -11.72 5.54
C ALA A 78 -6.98 -11.45 4.33
N CYS A 79 -7.39 -10.19 4.15
CA CYS A 79 -8.15 -9.75 2.98
C CYS A 79 -7.33 -9.94 1.68
N ILE A 80 -6.10 -9.43 1.65
CA ILE A 80 -5.21 -9.56 0.48
C ILE A 80 -4.92 -11.03 0.16
N ILE A 81 -4.67 -11.86 1.17
CA ILE A 81 -4.48 -13.31 0.99
C ILE A 81 -5.72 -13.94 0.38
N THR A 82 -6.91 -13.61 0.86
CA THR A 82 -8.17 -14.15 0.33
C THR A 82 -8.34 -13.80 -1.15
N GLN A 83 -8.02 -12.55 -1.51
CA GLN A 83 -8.03 -12.08 -2.89
C GLN A 83 -7.03 -12.84 -3.78
N ILE A 84 -5.80 -13.07 -3.31
CA ILE A 84 -4.76 -13.83 -4.02
C ILE A 84 -5.13 -15.32 -4.16
N VAL A 85 -5.78 -15.91 -3.15
CA VAL A 85 -6.34 -17.27 -3.22
C VAL A 85 -7.44 -17.35 -4.27
N ALA A 86 -8.34 -16.36 -4.32
CA ALA A 86 -9.44 -16.33 -5.28
C ALA A 86 -8.95 -16.32 -6.74
N ILE A 87 -7.82 -15.67 -7.02
CA ILE A 87 -7.21 -15.65 -8.36
C ILE A 87 -6.30 -16.87 -8.63
N GLY A 88 -6.12 -17.76 -7.66
CA GLY A 88 -5.42 -19.03 -7.84
C GLY A 88 -3.89 -18.96 -7.73
N LEU A 89 -3.33 -17.90 -7.13
CA LEU A 89 -1.88 -17.70 -7.04
C LEU A 89 -1.25 -18.23 -5.74
N MET A 90 -2.05 -18.63 -4.75
CA MET A 90 -1.51 -19.13 -3.47
C MET A 90 -1.04 -20.59 -3.60
N GLN A 91 0.28 -20.78 -3.61
CA GLN A 91 0.93 -22.07 -3.33
C GLN A 91 1.78 -21.96 -2.05
N PRO A 92 1.83 -23.02 -1.22
CA PRO A 92 2.38 -22.95 0.14
C PRO A 92 3.88 -22.56 0.25
N GLU A 93 4.63 -22.53 -0.85
CA GLU A 93 6.10 -22.29 -0.85
C GLU A 93 6.55 -21.14 -1.77
N ASN A 94 5.65 -20.33 -2.33
CA ASN A 94 6.06 -19.26 -3.24
C ASN A 94 6.46 -17.99 -2.47
N VAL A 95 7.77 -17.82 -2.25
CA VAL A 95 8.38 -16.67 -1.56
C VAL A 95 7.95 -15.33 -2.20
N ASP A 96 7.76 -15.31 -3.51
CA ASP A 96 7.37 -14.12 -4.28
C ASP A 96 5.99 -13.59 -3.86
N VAL A 97 5.01 -14.48 -3.65
CA VAL A 97 3.64 -14.12 -3.26
C VAL A 97 3.59 -13.49 -1.86
N ASN A 98 4.42 -13.97 -0.94
CA ASN A 98 4.50 -13.39 0.41
C ASN A 98 5.06 -11.96 0.39
N ILE A 99 6.01 -11.67 -0.51
CA ILE A 99 6.55 -10.31 -0.72
C ILE A 99 5.44 -9.42 -1.27
N ILE A 100 4.71 -9.86 -2.30
CA ILE A 100 3.57 -9.12 -2.87
C ILE A 100 2.53 -8.79 -1.80
N ILE A 101 2.17 -9.75 -0.93
CA ILE A 101 1.23 -9.51 0.18
C ILE A 101 1.75 -8.42 1.12
N ALA A 102 3.02 -8.50 1.52
CA ALA A 102 3.62 -7.56 2.46
C ALA A 102 3.70 -6.14 1.88
N GLU A 103 4.12 -6.01 0.63
CA GLU A 103 4.23 -4.72 -0.04
C GLU A 103 2.87 -4.09 -0.34
N THR A 104 1.91 -4.88 -0.82
CA THR A 104 0.52 -4.43 -1.03
C THR A 104 -0.08 -3.93 0.28
N ALA A 105 0.06 -4.69 1.37
CA ALA A 105 -0.43 -4.27 2.68
C ALA A 105 0.25 -2.98 3.16
N LYS A 106 1.55 -2.79 2.89
CA LYS A 106 2.27 -1.56 3.22
C LYS A 106 1.71 -0.36 2.44
N ARG A 107 1.50 -0.51 1.13
CA ARG A 107 0.95 0.54 0.24
C ARG A 107 -0.47 0.92 0.65
N GLU A 108 -1.34 -0.07 0.88
CA GLU A 108 -2.72 0.13 1.34
C GLU A 108 -2.78 0.86 2.70
N LYS A 109 -1.91 0.50 3.65
CA LYS A 109 -1.82 1.22 4.93
C LYS A 109 -1.36 2.66 4.75
N LYS A 110 -0.36 2.91 3.90
CA LYS A 110 0.13 4.26 3.59
C LYS A 110 -1.00 5.10 2.99
N MET A 111 -1.71 4.56 2.00
CA MET A 111 -2.85 5.23 1.36
C MET A 111 -3.98 5.49 2.35
N ALA A 112 -4.33 4.53 3.20
CA ALA A 112 -5.33 4.70 4.24
C ALA A 112 -4.93 5.78 5.26
N MET A 113 -3.65 5.89 5.63
CA MET A 113 -3.18 6.97 6.50
C MET A 113 -3.30 8.34 5.83
N LEU A 114 -2.94 8.44 4.55
CA LEU A 114 -3.05 9.68 3.78
C LEU A 114 -4.51 10.11 3.56
N ASN A 115 -5.44 9.16 3.44
CA ASN A 115 -6.87 9.44 3.24
C ASN A 115 -7.64 9.73 4.55
N ARG A 116 -7.13 9.26 5.70
CA ARG A 116 -7.82 9.35 6.99
C ARG A 116 -7.60 10.70 7.69
N GLU A 117 -6.52 11.38 7.36
CA GLU A 117 -6.37 12.82 7.56
C GLU A 117 -6.66 13.47 6.21
N ALA A 118 -7.29 14.64 6.17
CA ALA A 118 -7.54 15.37 4.94
C ALA A 118 -6.23 15.87 4.32
N PHE A 119 -5.39 14.96 3.82
CA PHE A 119 -4.15 15.28 3.13
C PHE A 119 -4.49 15.83 1.75
N ASP A 120 -4.96 17.07 1.76
CA ASP A 120 -4.93 17.95 0.60
C ASP A 120 -3.47 18.37 0.42
N PRO A 121 -2.78 18.02 -0.67
CA PRO A 121 -1.37 18.36 -0.87
C PRO A 121 -1.07 19.86 -0.71
N THR A 122 -2.07 20.73 -0.89
CA THR A 122 -1.96 22.19 -0.69
C THR A 122 -2.17 22.62 0.77
N LYS A 123 -2.90 21.84 1.59
CA LYS A 123 -2.97 22.02 3.05
C LYS A 123 -1.85 21.28 3.79
N GLY A 124 -1.41 20.14 3.25
CA GLY A 124 -0.40 19.26 3.81
C GLY A 124 0.93 19.94 4.01
N LEU A 125 1.38 20.82 3.10
CA LEU A 125 2.63 21.55 3.31
C LEU A 125 2.59 22.48 4.55
N ASN A 126 1.43 23.10 4.83
CA ASN A 126 1.28 23.96 6.00
C ASN A 126 1.26 23.12 7.28
N ASP A 127 0.55 22.00 7.29
CA ASP A 127 0.52 21.08 8.44
C ASP A 127 1.91 20.47 8.70
N ILE A 128 2.66 20.14 7.65
CA ILE A 128 4.04 19.67 7.74
C ILE A 128 4.94 20.74 8.35
N LYS A 129 4.81 22.01 7.94
CA LYS A 129 5.54 23.12 8.57
C LYS A 129 5.19 23.28 10.05
N VAL A 130 3.91 23.13 10.40
CA VAL A 130 3.45 23.15 11.81
C VAL A 130 4.07 22.00 12.60
N TYR A 131 4.08 20.77 12.06
CA TYR A 131 4.70 19.61 12.69
C TYR A 131 6.21 19.78 12.87
N MET A 132 6.91 20.37 11.90
CA MET A 132 8.33 20.72 12.04
C MET A 132 8.55 21.73 13.18
N ALA A 133 7.73 22.79 13.26
CA ALA A 133 7.81 23.77 14.35
C ALA A 133 7.55 23.14 15.73
N TYR A 134 6.61 22.19 15.83
CA TYR A 134 6.38 21.43 17.06
C TYR A 134 7.60 20.59 17.46
N LEU A 135 8.29 19.94 16.50
CA LEU A 135 9.52 19.20 16.80
C LEU A 135 10.65 20.12 17.26
N GLU A 136 10.76 21.33 16.71
CA GLU A 136 11.72 22.34 17.17
C GLU A 136 11.40 22.83 18.59
N GLN A 137 10.12 23.07 18.89
CA GLN A 137 9.68 23.44 20.24
C GLN A 137 9.97 22.32 21.24
N TYR A 138 9.66 21.07 20.88
CA TYR A 138 9.95 19.91 21.70
C TYR A 138 11.45 19.81 22.02
N LYS A 139 12.33 20.02 21.03
CA LYS A 139 13.78 20.05 21.25
C LYS A 139 14.20 21.10 22.27
N LYS A 140 13.55 22.28 22.28
CA LYS A 140 13.81 23.34 23.27
C LYS A 140 13.34 22.92 24.66
N LEU A 141 12.12 22.42 24.79
CA LEU A 141 11.56 21.97 26.07
C LEU A 141 12.41 20.88 26.72
N CYS A 142 12.85 19.88 25.95
CA CYS A 142 13.70 18.82 26.49
C CYS A 142 15.11 19.31 26.85
N LYS A 143 15.58 20.40 26.23
CA LYS A 143 16.83 21.04 26.60
C LYS A 143 16.68 21.80 27.92
N ASP A 144 15.57 22.51 28.09
CA ASP A 144 15.25 23.24 29.33
C ASP A 144 15.08 22.28 30.51
N ASP A 145 14.56 21.08 30.26
CA ASP A 145 14.46 19.99 31.25
C ASP A 145 15.80 19.28 31.52
N GLU A 146 16.92 19.66 30.87
CA GLU A 146 18.26 19.04 30.95
C GLU A 146 18.32 17.54 30.59
N ILE A 147 17.23 16.96 30.04
CA ILE A 147 17.15 15.55 29.66
C ILE A 147 17.65 15.32 28.22
N GLY A 148 17.48 16.32 27.34
CA GLY A 148 17.74 16.18 25.90
C GLY A 148 16.60 15.48 25.15
N TYR A 149 16.35 15.91 23.91
CA TYR A 149 15.17 15.48 23.15
C TYR A 149 15.15 13.99 22.82
N TYR A 150 16.33 13.39 22.59
CA TYR A 150 16.47 11.99 22.23
C TYR A 150 16.12 11.08 23.42
N ASP A 151 16.69 11.35 24.59
CA ASP A 151 16.44 10.56 25.79
C ASP A 151 15.02 10.75 26.31
N SER A 152 14.46 11.96 26.22
CA SER A 152 13.04 12.22 26.51
C SER A 152 12.13 11.37 25.60
N TYR A 153 12.38 11.37 24.29
CA TYR A 153 11.58 10.61 23.33
C TYR A 153 11.72 9.09 23.55
N LYS A 154 12.93 8.63 23.86
CA LYS A 154 13.22 7.21 24.12
C LYS A 154 12.55 6.70 25.39
N ASN A 155 12.44 7.55 26.42
CA ASN A 155 11.83 7.19 27.69
C ASN A 155 10.28 7.26 27.64
N GLY A 156 9.71 8.12 26.79
CA GLY A 156 8.30 8.04 26.34
C GLY A 156 7.24 8.24 27.43
N MET A 157 7.56 9.00 28.48
CA MET A 157 6.73 9.12 29.69
C MET A 157 5.78 10.32 29.69
N LYS A 158 5.95 11.31 28.81
CA LYS A 158 5.19 12.57 28.80
C LYS A 158 4.16 12.61 27.67
N LYS A 159 3.07 13.36 27.88
CA LYS A 159 2.05 13.61 26.84
C LYS A 159 2.65 14.26 25.58
N THR A 160 3.65 15.12 25.74
CA THR A 160 4.42 15.72 24.66
C THR A 160 5.14 14.67 23.80
N ASP A 161 5.57 13.55 24.39
CA ASP A 161 6.26 12.49 23.67
C ASP A 161 5.28 11.73 22.74
N MET A 162 4.01 11.55 23.19
CA MET A 162 2.95 10.97 22.35
C MET A 162 2.61 11.83 21.13
N ASP A 163 2.60 13.16 21.29
CA ASP A 163 2.37 14.08 20.18
C ASP A 163 3.55 14.08 19.20
N VAL A 164 4.80 13.98 19.71
CA VAL A 164 6.01 13.84 18.87
C VAL A 164 5.99 12.56 18.05
N VAL A 165 5.54 11.43 18.62
CA VAL A 165 5.38 10.17 17.87
C VAL A 165 4.42 10.36 16.69
N ARG A 166 3.30 11.06 16.91
CA ARG A 166 2.34 11.36 15.85
C ARG A 166 2.96 12.24 14.77
N TYR A 167 3.55 13.37 15.13
CA TYR A 167 4.14 14.31 14.18
C TYR A 167 5.28 13.68 13.38
N LYS A 168 6.16 12.93 14.04
CA LYS A 168 7.23 12.17 13.38
C LYS A 168 6.65 11.21 12.34
N LYS A 169 5.60 10.46 12.68
CA LYS A 169 4.96 9.52 11.75
C LYS A 169 4.39 10.23 10.53
N SER A 170 3.66 11.34 10.74
CA SER A 170 3.11 12.13 9.63
C SER A 170 4.21 12.72 8.74
N LEU A 171 5.30 13.23 9.33
CA LEU A 171 6.46 13.71 8.59
C LEU A 171 7.14 12.61 7.78
N THR A 172 7.35 11.42 8.36
CA THR A 172 7.94 10.27 7.65
C THR A 172 7.08 9.88 6.45
N CYS A 173 5.76 9.74 6.63
CA CYS A 173 4.87 9.38 5.52
C CYS A 173 4.91 10.42 4.39
N PHE A 174 4.90 11.72 4.73
CA PHE A 174 4.99 12.81 3.75
C PHE A 174 6.29 12.76 2.95
N TRP A 175 7.43 12.64 3.63
CA TRP A 175 8.73 12.64 2.95
C TRP A 175 8.95 11.38 2.11
N GLU A 176 8.51 10.21 2.58
CA GLU A 176 8.53 8.99 1.78
C GLU A 176 7.71 9.15 0.49
N GLU A 177 6.54 9.79 0.56
CA GLU A 177 5.74 10.06 -0.64
C GLU A 177 6.40 11.08 -1.58
N MET A 178 6.97 12.17 -1.05
CA MET A 178 7.69 13.14 -1.88
C MET A 178 8.87 12.50 -2.61
N VAL A 179 9.56 11.56 -1.97
CA VAL A 179 10.63 10.77 -2.60
C VAL A 179 10.05 9.81 -3.65
N ASP A 180 9.01 9.04 -3.31
CA ASP A 180 8.36 8.11 -4.25
C ASP A 180 7.88 8.85 -5.52
N GLN A 181 7.23 10.01 -5.36
CA GLN A 181 6.77 10.82 -6.49
C GLN A 181 7.92 11.41 -7.31
N ALA A 182 9.02 11.79 -6.66
CA ALA A 182 10.20 12.31 -7.35
C ALA A 182 10.89 11.21 -8.17
N GLU A 183 10.95 9.99 -7.64
CA GLU A 183 11.54 8.83 -8.31
C GLU A 183 10.65 8.31 -9.45
N GLU A 184 9.32 8.23 -9.24
CA GLU A 184 8.35 7.75 -10.23
C GLU A 184 8.21 8.69 -11.44
N LYS A 185 8.43 10.00 -11.26
CA LYS A 185 8.31 11.00 -12.34
C LYS A 185 9.52 11.10 -13.28
N THR A 186 10.56 10.27 -13.13
CA THR A 186 11.77 10.37 -13.97
C THR A 186 12.01 9.16 -14.86
N PRO A 187 11.56 9.20 -16.13
CA PRO A 187 12.26 8.57 -17.24
C PRO A 187 13.18 9.62 -17.90
N ASP A 188 14.42 9.69 -17.42
CA ASP A 188 15.58 10.37 -18.04
C ASP A 188 15.57 11.93 -18.21
N SER A 189 16.71 12.49 -17.80
CA SER A 189 17.30 13.79 -18.14
C SER A 189 16.83 15.08 -17.42
N ARG A 190 17.72 15.55 -16.53
CA ARG A 190 18.08 16.95 -16.26
C ARG A 190 16.95 17.92 -15.91
N ARG A 191 16.65 18.00 -14.61
CA ARG A 191 16.68 19.23 -13.76
C ARG A 191 15.96 18.91 -12.45
N LEU A 192 16.72 18.52 -11.42
CA LEU A 192 16.30 18.84 -10.07
C LEU A 192 16.37 20.37 -9.95
N PRO A 193 15.30 21.10 -9.60
CA PRO A 193 15.48 22.33 -8.88
C PRO A 193 16.00 21.91 -7.50
N SER A 194 17.33 21.78 -7.38
CA SER A 194 17.98 22.08 -6.11
C SER A 194 17.52 23.47 -5.70
N TYR A 195 17.39 23.72 -4.40
CA TYR A 195 16.93 24.98 -3.80
C TYR A 195 15.41 25.12 -3.72
N THR A 196 14.78 24.27 -2.91
CA THR A 196 13.80 24.70 -1.89
C THR A 196 13.48 23.50 -0.99
N TRP A 197 14.52 22.89 -0.45
CA TRP A 197 14.41 21.93 0.64
C TRP A 197 15.13 22.51 1.85
N CYS A 198 14.55 23.56 2.41
CA CYS A 198 14.86 24.09 3.72
C CYS A 198 13.58 24.06 4.56
#